data_AF-A0A515KJN0-F1
#
_entry.id   AF-A0A515KJN0-F1
#
_cell.length_a   1.000
_cell.length_b   1.000
_cell.length_c   1.000
_cell.angle_alpha   90.00
_cell.angle_beta   90.00
_cell.angle_gamma   90.00
#
_symmetry.space_group_name_H-M   'P 1'
#
loop_
_entity.id
_entity.type
_entity.pdbx_description
1 polymer ?
#
loop_
_entity_poly.entity_id
_entity_poly.type
_entity_poly.pdbx_seq_one_letter_code
_entity_poly.pdbx_strand_id
1 'polypeptide(L)' 'MASLDHYQHELQSQLQTAAKRGAKSIIITAAELNLAIAGRPGFMDNCFEAMQTEAGSDDVVLMEAGGGTGLAVQYVLPRP' A
#
# COMPACT_ATOMS: atom_id res chain seq x y z
N MET A 1 11.11 -14.26 -4.59
CA MET A 1 10.97 -12.82 -4.25
C MET A 1 9.60 -12.41 -4.72
N ALA A 2 8.84 -11.65 -3.92
CA ALA A 2 7.56 -11.13 -4.39
C ALA A 2 7.80 -10.04 -5.46
N SER A 3 7.23 -10.25 -6.64
CA SER A 3 7.25 -9.27 -7.73
C SER A 3 6.35 -8.07 -7.42
N LEU A 4 6.61 -6.94 -8.08
CA LEU A 4 5.77 -5.72 -8.04
C LEU A 4 4.28 -6.03 -8.22
N ASP A 5 3.95 -6.87 -9.21
CA ASP A 5 2.58 -7.28 -9.53
C ASP A 5 1.83 -7.91 -8.35
N HIS A 6 2.51 -8.74 -7.54
CA HIS A 6 1.90 -9.32 -6.35
C HIS A 6 1.56 -8.24 -5.31
N TYR A 7 2.43 -7.24 -5.15
CA TYR A 7 2.20 -6.13 -4.23
C TYR A 7 1.05 -5.25 -4.70
N GLN A 8 0.96 -4.96 -5.99
CA GLN A 8 -0.16 -4.20 -6.55
C GLN A 8 -1.49 -4.93 -6.40
N HIS A 9 -1.51 -6.23 -6.69
CA HIS A 9 -2.73 -7.03 -6.59
C HIS A 9 -3.23 -7.12 -5.14
N GLU A 10 -2.33 -7.33 -4.17
CA GLU A 10 -2.72 -7.36 -2.76
C GLU A 10 -3.16 -5.99 -2.24
N LEU A 11 -2.46 -4.93 -2.64
CA LEU A 11 -2.83 -3.56 -2.30
C LEU A 11 -4.24 -3.26 -2.81
N GLN A 12 -4.52 -3.56 -4.08
CA GLN A 12 -5.84 -3.38 -4.68
C GLN A 12 -6.92 -4.22 -3.98
N SER A 13 -6.60 -5.46 -3.60
CA SER A 13 -7.50 -6.34 -2.83
C SER A 13 -7.89 -5.73 -1.48
N GLN A 14 -6.91 -5.17 -0.75
CA GLN A 14 -7.14 -4.47 0.52
C GLN A 14 -8.00 -3.22 0.34
N LEU A 15 -7.72 -2.41 -0.69
CA LEU A 15 -8.50 -1.23 -1.03
C LEU A 15 -9.96 -1.57 -1.39
N GLN A 16 -10.17 -2.57 -2.26
CA GLN A 16 -11.51 -3.03 -2.61
C GLN A 16 -12.26 -3.58 -1.40
N THR A 17 -11.57 -4.31 -0.53
CA THR A 17 -12.18 -4.84 0.71
C THR A 17 -12.57 -3.72 1.66
N ALA A 18 -11.72 -2.70 1.83
CA ALA A 18 -12.03 -1.52 2.62
C ALA A 18 -13.20 -0.73 2.03
N ALA A 19 -13.25 -0.58 0.70
CA ALA A 19 -14.36 0.07 0.00
C ALA A 19 -15.67 -0.71 0.17
N LYS A 20 -15.65 -2.04 0.05
CA LYS A 20 -16.81 -2.92 0.30
C LYS A 20 -17.32 -2.81 1.74
N ARG A 21 -16.43 -2.52 2.70
CA ARG A 21 -16.79 -2.25 4.10
C ARG A 21 -17.32 -0.83 4.33
N GLY A 22 -17.36 0.02 3.31
CA GLY A 22 -17.79 1.42 3.41
C GLY A 22 -16.75 2.33 4.07
N ALA A 23 -15.47 1.95 4.09
CA ALA A 23 -14.41 2.81 4.57
C ALA A 23 -14.22 4.01 3.64
N LYS A 24 -14.08 5.21 4.21
CA LYS A 24 -13.80 6.45 3.46
C LYS A 24 -12.32 6.64 3.13
N SER A 25 -11.46 6.04 3.94
CA SER A 25 -10.04 5.95 3.67
C SER A 25 -9.44 4.76 4.42
N ILE A 26 -8.30 4.29 3.94
CA ILE A 26 -7.50 3.26 4.59
C ILE A 26 -6.04 3.66 4.53
N ILE A 27 -5.33 3.52 5.64
CA ILE A 27 -3.90 3.73 5.69
C ILE A 27 -3.24 2.37 5.53
N ILE A 28 -2.37 2.23 4.55
CA ILE A 28 -1.59 1.02 4.32
C ILE A 28 -0.12 1.40 4.45
N THR A 29 0.63 0.60 5.19
CA THR A 29 2.07 0.76 5.34
C THR A 29 2.85 -0.25 4.50
N ALA A 30 4.02 0.12 4.00
CA ALA A 30 4.90 -0.78 3.26
C ALA A 30 5.31 -2.00 4.10
N ALA A 31 5.43 -1.81 5.43
CA ALA A 31 5.69 -2.90 6.36
C ALA A 31 4.52 -3.90 6.41
N GLU A 32 3.28 -3.43 6.49
CA GLU A 32 2.09 -4.30 6.47
C GLU A 32 1.93 -5.02 5.13
N LEU A 33 2.11 -4.30 4.01
CA LEU A 33 2.00 -4.88 2.67
C LEU A 33 3.08 -5.95 2.42
N ASN A 34 4.32 -5.67 2.83
CA ASN A 34 5.40 -6.64 2.74
C ASN A 34 5.20 -7.83 3.68
N LEU A 35 4.65 -7.62 4.88
CA LEU A 35 4.35 -8.72 5.81
C LEU A 35 3.22 -9.61 5.29
N ALA A 36 2.22 -9.03 4.62
CA ALA A 36 1.11 -9.77 4.01
C ALA A 36 1.59 -10.74 2.91
N ILE A 37 2.56 -10.33 2.07
CA ILE A 37 3.03 -11.15 0.95
C ILE A 37 4.26 -12.00 1.30
N ALA A 38 5.29 -11.38 1.88
CA ALA A 38 6.58 -12.03 2.10
C ALA A 38 6.70 -12.70 3.48
N GLY A 39 5.79 -12.41 4.42
CA GLY A 39 5.80 -12.95 5.79
C GLY A 39 7.03 -12.55 6.62
N ARG A 40 7.89 -11.68 6.09
CA ARG A 40 9.12 -11.23 6.74
C ARG A 40 9.46 -9.81 6.27
N PRO A 41 10.06 -8.95 7.12
CA PRO A 41 10.62 -7.68 6.67
C PRO A 41 11.64 -7.95 5.55
N GLY A 42 11.44 -7.34 4.39
CA GLY A 42 12.17 -7.63 3.16
C GLY A 42 12.25 -6.42 2.23
N PHE A 43 12.78 -6.61 1.02
CA PHE A 43 13.01 -5.56 0.03
C PHE A 43 11.76 -4.68 -0.16
N MET A 44 11.86 -3.44 0.30
CA MET A 44 10.75 -2.49 0.27
C MET A 44 10.67 -1.73 -1.05
N ASP A 45 11.68 -1.77 -1.93
CA ASP A 45 11.66 -1.05 -3.20
C ASP A 45 10.41 -1.37 -4.04
N ASN A 46 10.10 -2.65 -4.23
CA ASN A 46 8.89 -3.07 -4.96
C ASN A 46 7.60 -2.69 -4.22
N CYS A 47 7.60 -2.68 -2.88
CA CYS A 47 6.43 -2.22 -2.11
C CYS A 47 6.22 -0.72 -2.28
N PHE A 48 7.29 0.07 -2.19
CA PHE A 48 7.25 1.51 -2.35
C PHE A 48 6.80 1.90 -3.76
N GLU A 49 7.29 1.20 -4.79
CA GLU A 49 6.88 1.43 -6.17
C GLU A 49 5.41 1.06 -6.40
N ALA A 50 4.95 -0.08 -5.87
CA ALA A 50 3.54 -0.46 -5.94
C ALA A 50 2.64 0.56 -5.24
N MET A 51 3.00 0.97 -4.02
CA MET A 51 2.20 1.92 -3.24
C MET A 51 2.13 3.30 -3.89
N GLN A 52 3.23 3.79 -4.47
CA GLN A 52 3.24 5.06 -5.20
C GLN A 52 2.49 4.98 -6.52
N THR A 53 2.58 3.86 -7.24
CA THR A 53 1.85 3.68 -8.51
C THR A 53 0.34 3.67 -8.28
N GLU A 54 -0.11 3.05 -7.19
CA GLU A 54 -1.52 3.02 -6.81
C GLU A 54 -1.98 4.28 -6.07
N ALA A 55 -1.07 5.15 -5.63
CA ALA A 55 -1.42 6.45 -5.06
C ALA A 55 -1.93 7.36 -6.19
N GLY A 56 -3.17 7.81 -6.08
CA GLY A 56 -3.77 8.82 -6.94
C GLY A 56 -3.66 10.21 -6.32
N SER A 57 -4.25 11.19 -7.01
CA SER A 57 -4.16 12.60 -6.64
C SER A 57 -4.88 12.97 -5.33
N ASP A 58 -5.80 12.13 -4.86
CA ASP A 58 -6.59 12.35 -3.64
C ASP A 58 -5.94 11.68 -2.41
N ASP A 59 -4.92 10.85 -2.63
CA ASP A 59 -4.30 10.03 -1.60
C ASP A 59 -3.14 10.76 -0.94
N VAL A 60 -2.99 10.56 0.36
CA VAL A 60 -2.00 11.28 1.17
C VAL A 60 -0.86 10.35 1.54
N VAL A 61 0.35 10.68 1.10
CA VAL A 61 1.56 10.01 1.57
C VAL A 61 1.90 10.56 2.95
N LEU A 62 1.74 9.75 3.98
CA LEU A 62 1.90 10.13 5.40
C LEU A 62 3.35 10.06 5.89
N MET A 63 4.20 9.27 5.22
CA MET A 63 5.62 9.13 5.59
C MET A 63 6.46 8.84 4.35
N GLU A 64 7.54 9.58 4.16
CA GLU A 64 8.46 9.37 3.04
C GLU A 64 9.55 8.34 3.34
N ALA A 65 10.07 7.71 2.28
CA ALA A 65 10.99 6.58 2.34
C ALA A 65 12.38 6.87 2.96
N GLY A 66 12.67 8.10 3.38
CA GLY A 66 13.99 8.53 3.87
C GLY A 66 14.45 7.89 5.19
N GLY A 67 13.62 7.09 5.86
CA GLY A 67 13.91 6.48 7.16
C GLY A 67 13.85 4.95 7.19
N GLY A 68 13.80 4.26 6.05
CA GLY A 68 14.02 2.81 5.96
C GLY A 68 12.90 1.89 6.48
N THR A 69 11.78 2.40 7.00
CA THR A 69 10.66 1.54 7.48
C THR A 69 9.28 2.21 7.40
N GLY A 70 9.20 3.41 6.79
CA GLY A 70 8.13 4.34 7.09
C GLY A 70 7.01 4.51 6.07
N LEU A 71 7.13 4.11 4.79
CA LEU A 71 6.12 4.52 3.80
C LEU A 71 4.71 4.09 4.22
N ALA A 72 3.87 5.07 4.47
CA ALA A 72 2.46 4.92 4.78
C ALA A 72 1.70 5.80 3.81
N VAL A 73 0.73 5.22 3.11
CA VAL A 73 -0.14 5.95 2.19
C VAL A 73 -1.56 5.81 2.69
N GLN A 74 -2.24 6.95 2.85
CA GLN A 74 -3.65 7.02 3.10
C GLN A 74 -4.38 7.04 1.77
N TYR A 75 -5.01 5.92 1.47
CA TYR A 75 -5.83 5.75 0.29
C TYR A 75 -7.25 6.24 0.56
N VAL A 76 -7.78 7.14 -0.26
CA VAL A 76 -9.17 7.61 -0.16
C VAL A 76 -10.09 6.68 -0.98
N LEU A 77 -11.24 6.35 -0.40
CA LEU A 77 -12.23 5.42 -0.94
C LEU A 77 -13.65 6.02 -0.79
N PRO A 78 -14.63 5.66 -1.63
CA PRO A 78 -14.54 4.77 -2.79
C PRO A 78 -13.90 5.49 -3.99
N ARG A 79 -12.95 4.82 -4.65
CA ARG A 79 -12.46 5.27 -5.95
C ARG A 79 -13.48 4.87 -7.02
N PRO A 80 -13.79 5.76 -7.98
CA PRO A 80 -14.78 5.53 -9.03
C PRO A 80 -14.43 4.36 -9.94
#